data_AF-A0A3N6QMK0-F1
#
_entry.id   AF-A0A3N6QMK0-F1
#
_cell.length_a   1.000
_cell.length_b   1.000
_cell.length_c   1.000
_cell.angle_alpha   90.00
_cell.angle_beta   90.00
_cell.angle_gamma   90.00
#
_symmetry.space_group_name_H-M   'P 1'
#
loop_
_entity.id
_entity.type
_entity.pdbx_description
1 polymer ?
#
loop_
_entity_poly.entity_id
_entity_poly.type
_entity_poly.pdbx_seq_one_letter_code
_entity_poly.pdbx_strand_id
1 'polypeptide(L)'
;MVIIYWLLIIVMLVGVAGAVIPGLPGSSLILAAILVWSFIQNFTGVGWALGMAIAVLVLSTLIDFLATYWGAKQSGASKWGQIGCFVGLALGFFGLLPALPFGGPLLGMLIGPFFGAVVGEFLYRQDLEFIQRAKLSVISNPVASE
;
A
#
# COMPACT_ATOMS: atom_id res chain seq x y z
N MET A 1 -9.80 14.68 32.80
CA MET A 1 -10.94 14.15 32.01
C MET A 1 -11.15 14.93 30.72
N VAL A 2 -11.35 16.26 30.76
CA VAL A 2 -11.58 17.09 29.56
C VAL A 2 -10.44 17.01 28.52
N ILE A 3 -9.18 17.03 28.96
CA ILE A 3 -8.01 16.97 28.06
C ILE A 3 -7.97 15.66 27.25
N ILE A 4 -8.24 14.53 27.91
CA ILE A 4 -8.24 13.20 27.26
C ILE A 4 -9.38 13.10 26.25
N TYR A 5 -10.55 13.65 26.57
CA TYR A 5 -11.69 13.69 25.67
C TYR A 5 -11.37 14.44 24.36
N TRP A 6 -10.79 15.65 24.47
CA TRP A 6 -10.38 16.41 23.29
C TRP A 6 -9.27 15.72 22.48
N LEU A 7 -8.31 15.11 23.17
CA LEU A 7 -7.26 14.35 22.50
C LEU A 7 -7.82 13.19 21.68
N LEU A 8 -8.77 12.43 22.23
CA LEU A 8 -9.41 11.32 21.53
C LEU A 8 -10.23 11.79 20.33
N ILE A 9 -10.92 12.94 20.43
CA ILE A 9 -11.60 13.54 19.27
C ILE A 9 -10.61 13.87 18.17
N ILE A 10 -9.47 14.49 18.50
CA ILE A 10 -8.44 14.80 17.50
C ILE A 10 -7.92 13.52 16.85
N VAL A 11 -7.65 12.47 17.64
CA VAL A 11 -7.21 11.17 17.11
C VAL A 11 -8.27 10.56 16.18
N MET A 12 -9.56 10.66 16.51
CA MET A 12 -10.63 10.17 15.64
C MET A 12 -10.73 10.99 14.35
N LEU A 13 -10.57 12.31 14.40
CA LEU A 13 -10.54 13.16 13.20
C LEU A 13 -9.35 12.81 12.30
N VAL A 14 -8.18 12.58 12.89
CA VAL A 14 -7.00 12.09 12.16
C VAL A 14 -7.25 10.70 11.59
N GLY A 15 -7.95 9.81 12.31
CA GLY A 15 -8.34 8.51 11.80
C GLY A 15 -9.30 8.57 10.61
N VAL A 16 -10.26 9.51 10.62
CA VAL A 16 -11.15 9.78 9.47
C VAL A 16 -10.34 10.30 8.28
N ALA A 17 -9.44 11.26 8.49
CA ALA A 17 -8.54 11.73 7.43
C ALA A 17 -7.63 10.60 6.91
N GLY A 18 -7.13 9.76 7.82
CA GLY A 18 -6.30 8.59 7.52
C GLY A 18 -7.03 7.51 6.75
N ALA A 19 -8.37 7.42 6.81
CA ALA A 19 -9.14 6.49 5.99
C ALA A 19 -9.19 6.92 4.51
N VAL A 20 -8.97 8.20 4.22
CA VAL A 20 -8.90 8.74 2.84
C VAL A 20 -7.47 8.75 2.32
N ILE A 21 -6.50 8.96 3.21
CA ILE A 21 -5.08 9.03 2.84
C ILE A 21 -4.52 7.62 2.66
N PRO A 22 -4.03 7.25 1.46
CA PRO A 22 -3.46 5.93 1.23
C PRO A 22 -2.23 5.69 2.12
N GLY A 23 -2.19 4.53 2.77
CA GLY A 23 -1.10 4.12 3.66
C GLY A 23 -1.31 4.41 5.15
N LEU A 24 -2.35 5.17 5.53
CA LEU A 24 -2.70 5.35 6.94
C LEU A 24 -3.80 4.37 7.38
N PRO A 25 -3.64 3.66 8.51
CA PRO A 25 -4.67 2.76 9.02
C PRO A 25 -5.75 3.56 9.78
N GLY A 26 -6.60 4.27 9.03
CA GLY A 26 -7.61 5.18 9.60
C GLY A 26 -8.63 4.50 10.50
N SER A 27 -9.17 3.35 10.07
CA SER A 27 -10.13 2.55 10.86
C SER A 27 -9.51 2.01 12.15
N SER A 28 -8.24 1.60 12.12
CA SER A 28 -7.49 1.16 13.31
C SER A 28 -7.27 2.28 14.33
N LEU A 29 -7.00 3.50 13.84
CA LEU A 29 -6.86 4.70 14.68
C LEU A 29 -8.17 5.05 15.39
N ILE A 30 -9.30 4.98 14.69
CA ILE A 30 -10.64 5.21 15.26
C ILE A 30 -10.95 4.15 16.32
N LEU A 31 -10.67 2.86 16.03
CA LEU A 31 -10.87 1.79 16.99
C LEU A 31 -10.02 1.99 18.26
N ALA A 32 -8.74 2.33 18.10
CA ALA A 32 -7.84 2.59 19.23
C ALA A 32 -8.35 3.73 20.13
N ALA A 33 -8.86 4.81 19.55
CA ALA A 33 -9.43 5.92 20.31
C ALA A 33 -10.67 5.49 21.12
N ILE A 34 -11.57 4.71 20.52
CA ILE A 34 -12.78 4.21 21.20
C ILE A 34 -12.40 3.20 22.28
N LEU A 35 -11.39 2.37 22.05
CA LEU A 35 -10.91 1.38 23.01
C LEU A 35 -10.32 2.04 24.26
N VAL A 36 -9.48 3.08 24.07
CA VAL A 36 -8.96 3.89 25.17
C VAL A 36 -10.09 4.57 25.95
N TRP A 37 -11.07 5.14 25.27
CA TRP A 37 -12.25 5.73 25.93
C TRP A 37 -13.05 4.70 26.74
N SER A 38 -13.24 3.51 26.17
CA SER A 38 -13.99 2.43 26.81
C SER A 38 -13.31 1.90 28.07
N PHE A 39 -11.97 1.84 28.09
CA PHE A 39 -11.22 1.49 29.30
C PHE A 39 -11.40 2.54 30.41
N ILE A 40 -11.38 3.83 30.07
CA ILE A 40 -11.57 4.92 31.04
C ILE A 40 -12.99 4.90 31.62
N GLN A 41 -13.98 4.59 30.79
CA GLN A 41 -15.39 4.58 31.17
C GLN A 41 -15.86 3.21 31.72
N ASN A 42 -14.95 2.27 32.00
CA ASN A 42 -15.28 0.90 32.46
C ASN A 42 -16.35 0.21 31.58
N PHE A 43 -16.29 0.42 30.27
CA PHE A 43 -17.23 -0.14 29.28
C PHE A 43 -18.70 0.25 29.46
N THR A 44 -19.03 1.23 30.32
CA THR A 44 -20.42 1.65 30.51
C THR A 44 -20.91 2.44 29.31
N GLY A 45 -21.88 1.90 28.56
CA GLY A 45 -22.52 2.59 27.43
C GLY A 45 -21.69 2.66 26.13
N VAL A 46 -20.50 2.04 26.06
CA VAL A 46 -19.60 2.11 24.90
C VAL A 46 -19.68 0.87 23.98
N GLY A 47 -20.45 -0.16 24.39
CA GLY A 47 -20.54 -1.44 23.66
C GLY A 47 -20.98 -1.30 22.19
N TRP A 48 -21.95 -0.43 21.91
CA TRP A 48 -22.40 -0.15 20.54
C TRP A 48 -21.32 0.53 19.70
N ALA A 49 -20.60 1.51 20.26
CA ALA A 49 -19.53 2.21 19.56
C ALA A 49 -18.33 1.30 19.26
N LEU A 50 -17.94 0.45 20.22
CA LEU A 50 -16.90 -0.56 20.02
C LEU A 50 -17.30 -1.60 18.97
N GLY A 51 -18.53 -2.13 19.05
CA GLY A 51 -19.04 -3.11 18.08
C GLY A 51 -19.04 -2.56 16.65
N MET A 52 -19.51 -1.31 16.48
CA MET A 52 -19.46 -0.63 15.18
C MET A 52 -18.03 -0.38 14.69
N ALA A 53 -17.13 0.06 15.57
CA ALA A 53 -15.74 0.30 15.19
C ALA A 53 -15.03 -0.99 14.73
N ILE A 54 -15.28 -2.11 15.42
CA ILE A 54 -14.74 -3.42 15.02
C ILE A 54 -15.33 -3.86 13.69
N ALA A 55 -16.66 -3.74 13.51
CA ALA A 55 -17.31 -4.09 12.26
C ALA A 55 -16.76 -3.27 11.08
N VAL A 56 -16.59 -1.96 11.25
CA VAL A 56 -16.01 -1.07 10.24
C VAL A 56 -14.56 -1.43 9.95
N LEU A 57 -13.75 -1.73 10.97
CA LEU A 57 -12.36 -2.18 10.78
C LEU A 57 -12.30 -3.44 9.90
N VAL A 58 -13.10 -4.46 10.24
CA VAL A 58 -13.14 -5.73 9.51
C VAL A 58 -13.61 -5.52 8.07
N LEU A 59 -14.70 -4.77 7.87
CA LEU A 59 -15.25 -4.50 6.54
C LEU A 59 -14.27 -3.68 5.69
N SER A 60 -13.67 -2.63 6.25
CA SER A 60 -12.67 -1.82 5.56
C SER A 60 -11.49 -2.68 5.11
N THR A 61 -10.91 -3.46 6.04
CA THR A 61 -9.77 -4.33 5.74
C THR A 61 -10.10 -5.35 4.65
N LEU A 62 -11.32 -5.90 4.67
CA LEU A 62 -11.78 -6.84 3.66
C LEU A 62 -11.92 -6.14 2.29
N ILE A 63 -12.55 -4.96 2.25
CA ILE A 63 -12.70 -4.18 1.03
C ILE A 63 -11.33 -3.78 0.45
N ASP A 64 -10.41 -3.31 1.29
CA ASP A 64 -9.05 -2.92 0.90
C ASP A 64 -8.27 -4.11 0.32
N PHE A 65 -8.42 -5.30 0.92
CA PHE A 65 -7.82 -6.52 0.41
C PHE A 65 -8.41 -6.93 -0.94
N LEU A 66 -9.73 -6.89 -1.10
CA LEU A 66 -10.40 -7.18 -2.38
C LEU A 66 -10.01 -6.16 -3.45
N ALA A 67 -9.97 -4.88 -3.11
CA ALA A 67 -9.58 -3.80 -4.00
C ALA A 67 -8.12 -3.96 -4.47
N THR A 68 -7.20 -4.29 -3.56
CA THR A 68 -5.79 -4.55 -3.89
C THR A 68 -5.65 -5.79 -4.78
N TYR A 69 -6.36 -6.86 -4.46
CA TYR A 69 -6.32 -8.09 -5.26
C TYR A 69 -6.86 -7.87 -6.68
N TRP A 70 -8.02 -7.23 -6.82
CA TRP A 70 -8.59 -6.93 -8.13
C TRP A 70 -7.79 -5.89 -8.89
N GLY A 71 -7.28 -4.85 -8.21
CA GLY A 71 -6.41 -3.84 -8.80
C GLY A 71 -5.13 -4.45 -9.36
N ALA A 72 -4.48 -5.35 -8.61
CA ALA A 72 -3.32 -6.09 -9.08
C ALA A 72 -3.65 -6.96 -10.30
N LYS A 73 -4.80 -7.66 -10.28
CA LYS A 73 -5.24 -8.53 -11.38
C LYS A 73 -5.57 -7.75 -12.66
N GLN A 74 -6.17 -6.56 -12.54
CA GLN A 74 -6.53 -5.71 -13.68
C GLN A 74 -5.36 -4.91 -14.25
N SER A 75 -4.27 -4.75 -13.50
CA SER A 75 -3.14 -3.91 -13.90
C SER A 75 -2.43 -4.35 -15.19
N GLY A 76 -2.59 -5.60 -15.63
CA GLY A 76 -1.96 -6.12 -16.86
C GLY A 76 -0.43 -6.06 -16.85
N ALA A 77 0.18 -5.72 -15.73
CA ALA A 77 1.61 -5.48 -15.59
C ALA A 77 2.39 -6.79 -15.67
N SER A 78 3.57 -6.75 -16.31
CA SER A 78 4.47 -7.91 -16.34
C SER A 78 4.88 -8.31 -14.92
N LYS A 79 5.36 -9.55 -14.75
CA LYS A 79 5.88 -10.01 -13.45
C LYS A 79 6.98 -9.09 -12.92
N TRP A 80 7.81 -8.53 -13.81
CA TRP A 80 8.87 -7.60 -13.47
C TRP A 80 8.36 -6.21 -13.08
N GLY A 81 7.29 -5.72 -13.71
CA GLY A 81 6.59 -4.51 -13.28
C GLY A 81 5.97 -4.65 -11.89
N GLN A 82 5.41 -5.82 -11.57
CA GLN A 82 4.88 -6.12 -10.23
C GLN A 82 5.99 -6.17 -9.16
N ILE A 83 7.11 -6.83 -9.46
CA ILE A 83 8.29 -6.86 -8.56
C ILE A 83 8.84 -5.43 -8.38
N GLY A 84 8.95 -4.67 -9.47
CA GLY A 84 9.38 -3.27 -9.43
C GLY A 84 8.46 -2.41 -8.57
N CYS A 85 7.14 -2.60 -8.66
CA CYS A 85 6.14 -1.95 -7.82
C CYS A 85 6.37 -2.25 -6.33
N PHE A 86 6.60 -3.53 -5.99
CA PHE A 86 6.84 -3.96 -4.61
C PHE A 86 8.14 -3.39 -4.04
N VAL A 87 9.21 -3.41 -4.84
CA VAL A 87 10.51 -2.83 -4.46
C VAL A 87 10.38 -1.31 -4.32
N GLY A 88 9.68 -0.66 -5.24
CA GLY A 88 9.41 0.77 -5.17
C GLY A 88 8.59 1.18 -3.95
N LEU A 89 7.61 0.36 -3.55
CA LEU A 89 6.84 0.53 -2.32
C LEU A 89 7.74 0.38 -1.08
N ALA A 90 8.59 -0.65 -1.04
CA ALA A 90 9.52 -0.87 0.07
C ALA A 90 10.52 0.29 0.21
N LEU A 91 11.12 0.73 -0.90
CA LEU A 91 12.06 1.86 -0.90
C LEU A 91 11.37 3.18 -0.54
N GLY A 92 10.13 3.39 -1.00
CA GLY A 92 9.30 4.54 -0.66
C GLY A 92 8.91 4.57 0.83
N PHE A 93 8.55 3.42 1.39
CA PHE A 93 8.19 3.29 2.82
C PHE A 93 9.38 3.50 3.75
N PHE A 94 10.55 2.95 3.40
CA PHE A 94 11.78 3.17 4.17
C PHE A 94 12.35 4.59 4.04
N GLY A 95 11.69 5.48 3.27
CA GLY A 95 12.10 6.87 3.14
C GLY A 95 13.42 7.04 2.38
N LEU A 96 13.86 6.03 1.63
CA LEU A 96 15.07 6.08 0.81
C LEU A 96 14.89 6.95 -0.45
N LEU A 97 13.68 7.44 -0.72
CA LEU A 97 13.43 8.48 -1.71
C LEU A 97 13.80 9.85 -1.09
N PRO A 98 14.89 10.52 -1.52
CA PRO A 98 15.46 11.68 -0.81
C PRO A 98 14.63 12.97 -0.89
N ALA A 99 13.45 12.94 -1.50
CA ALA A 99 12.85 14.12 -2.13
C ALA A 99 11.84 14.91 -1.29
N LEU A 100 11.43 14.49 -0.07
CA LEU A 100 10.36 15.19 0.64
C LEU A 100 10.53 15.31 2.18
N PRO A 101 11.00 16.47 2.68
CA PRO A 101 11.23 16.70 4.11
C PRO A 101 9.97 16.83 4.98
N PHE A 102 8.76 16.96 4.40
CA PHE A 102 7.51 17.13 5.16
C PHE A 102 6.42 16.07 4.87
N GLY A 103 6.74 14.98 4.18
CA GLY A 103 5.77 13.91 3.84
C GLY A 103 6.40 12.59 3.37
N GLY A 104 7.68 12.36 3.70
CA GLY A 104 8.56 11.34 3.11
C GLY A 104 7.95 9.95 2.88
N PRO A 105 7.33 9.30 3.89
CA PRO A 105 6.79 7.94 3.72
C PRO A 105 5.49 7.89 2.92
N LEU A 106 4.59 8.88 3.09
CA LEU A 106 3.27 8.87 2.45
C LEU A 106 3.38 9.12 0.94
N LEU A 107 4.18 10.13 0.56
CA LEU A 107 4.46 10.39 -0.85
C LEU A 107 5.37 9.33 -1.46
N GLY A 108 6.32 8.80 -0.68
CA GLY A 108 7.15 7.67 -1.08
C GLY A 108 6.33 6.41 -1.38
N MET A 109 5.33 6.09 -0.55
CA MET A 109 4.42 4.96 -0.77
C MET A 109 3.50 5.14 -1.98
N LEU A 110 3.20 6.37 -2.39
CA LEU A 110 2.37 6.63 -3.57
C LEU A 110 3.21 6.64 -4.87
N ILE A 111 4.36 7.31 -4.84
CA ILE A 111 5.22 7.56 -6.00
C ILE A 111 6.20 6.39 -6.23
N GLY A 112 6.71 5.80 -5.16
CA GLY A 112 7.67 4.69 -5.19
C GLY A 112 7.18 3.49 -6.01
N PRO A 113 5.99 2.94 -5.77
CA PRO A 113 5.47 1.81 -6.55
C PRO A 113 5.28 2.17 -8.02
N PHE A 114 4.86 3.40 -8.35
CA PHE A 114 4.71 3.85 -9.73
C PHE A 114 6.06 3.86 -10.47
N PHE A 115 7.06 4.54 -9.91
CA PHE A 115 8.40 4.58 -10.52
C PHE A 115 9.06 3.20 -10.55
N GLY A 116 8.93 2.43 -9.48
CA GLY A 116 9.43 1.07 -9.40
C GLY A 116 8.81 0.16 -10.47
N ALA A 117 7.50 0.26 -10.70
CA ALA A 117 6.81 -0.47 -11.75
C ALA A 117 7.30 -0.08 -13.14
N VAL A 118 7.47 1.23 -13.41
CA VAL A 118 8.00 1.72 -14.70
C VAL A 118 9.40 1.20 -14.97
N VAL A 119 10.30 1.26 -13.98
CA VAL A 119 11.68 0.74 -14.11
C VAL A 119 11.66 -0.78 -14.32
N GLY A 120 10.86 -1.51 -13.54
CA GLY A 120 10.72 -2.97 -13.69
C GLY A 120 10.20 -3.38 -15.07
N GLU A 121 9.21 -2.66 -15.58
CA GLU A 121 8.65 -2.91 -16.92
C GLU A 121 9.66 -2.56 -18.04
N PHE A 122 10.47 -1.51 -17.86
CA PHE A 122 11.51 -1.13 -18.82
C PHE A 122 12.61 -2.19 -18.92
N LEU A 123 13.08 -2.72 -17.78
CA LEU A 123 14.03 -3.83 -17.76
C LEU A 123 13.46 -5.08 -18.44
N TYR A 124 12.18 -5.38 -18.23
CA TYR A 124 11.53 -6.53 -18.87
C TYR A 124 11.45 -6.43 -20.39
N ARG A 125 11.14 -5.24 -20.92
CA ARG A 125 11.13 -5.02 -22.38
C ARG A 125 12.51 -5.22 -23.00
N GLN A 126 13.57 -4.83 -22.30
CA GLN A 126 14.94 -5.03 -22.76
C GLN A 126 15.32 -6.52 -22.83
N ASP A 127 14.90 -7.32 -21.84
CA ASP A 127 15.11 -8.77 -21.82
C ASP A 127 14.35 -9.47 -22.98
N LEU A 128 13.10 -9.06 -23.23
CA LEU A 128 12.31 -9.58 -24.37
C LEU A 128 12.98 -9.31 -25.72
N GLU A 129 13.51 -8.11 -25.97
CA GLU A 129 14.26 -7.81 -27.19
C GLU A 129 15.53 -8.67 -27.32
N PHE A 130 16.24 -8.89 -26.20
CA PHE A 130 17.43 -9.73 -26.18
C PHE A 130 17.09 -11.18 -26.54
N ILE A 131 16.04 -11.77 -25.93
CA ILE A 131 15.58 -13.12 -26.22
C ILE A 131 15.16 -13.27 -27.70
N GLN A 132 14.49 -12.27 -28.27
CA GLN A 132 14.11 -12.29 -29.68
C GLN A 132 15.34 -12.30 -30.60
N ARG A 133 16.34 -11.44 -30.33
CA ARG A 133 17.59 -11.40 -31.11
C ARG A 133 18.40 -12.69 -30.97
N ALA A 134 18.50 -13.23 -29.76
CA ALA A 134 19.16 -14.51 -29.50
C ALA A 134 18.48 -15.64 -30.27
N LYS A 135 17.15 -15.73 -30.22
CA LYS A 135 16.38 -16.75 -30.95
C LYS A 135 16.54 -16.61 -32.46
N LEU A 136 16.53 -15.38 -32.98
CA LEU A 136 16.78 -15.11 -34.40
C LEU A 136 18.19 -15.54 -34.81
N SER A 137 19.20 -15.28 -33.98
CA SER A 137 20.59 -15.67 -34.26
C SER A 137 20.79 -17.19 -34.32
N VAL A 138 20.12 -17.96 -33.45
CA VAL A 138 20.14 -19.43 -33.46
C VAL A 138 19.41 -19.98 -34.69
N ILE A 139 18.27 -19.39 -35.07
CA ILE A 139 17.50 -19.84 -36.24
C ILE A 139 18.19 -19.45 -37.56
N SER A 140 18.81 -18.26 -37.62
CA SER A 140 19.48 -17.77 -38.83
C SER A 140 20.82 -18.44 -39.09
N ASN A 141 21.39 -19.14 -38.11
CA ASN A 141 22.67 -19.84 -38.25
C ASN A 141 22.56 -21.32 -37.83
N PRO A 142 21.92 -22.17 -38.67
CA PRO A 142 21.77 -23.61 -38.39
C PRO A 142 23.08 -24.42 -38.55
N VAL A 143 24.23 -23.78 -38.80
CA VAL A 143 25.50 -24.46 -39.16
C VAL A 143 26.48 -24.59 -37.98
N ALA A 144 26.19 -24.02 -36.80
CA ALA A 144 27.09 -24.08 -35.64
C ALA A 144 26.87 -25.31 -34.72
N SER A 145 26.07 -26.29 -35.14
CA SER A 145 25.76 -27.50 -34.37
C SER A 145 26.38 -28.80 -34.93
N GLU A 146 27.40 -28.69 -35.78
CA GLU A 146 28.28 -29.83 -36.13
C GLU A 146 29.66 -29.68 -35.49
#